data_AF-A0A5P1FSV5-F1
#
_entry.id   AF-A0A5P1FSV5-F1
#
_cell.length_a   1.000
_cell.length_b   1.000
_cell.length_c   1.000
_cell.angle_alpha   90.00
_cell.angle_beta   90.00
_cell.angle_gamma   90.00
#
_symmetry.space_group_name_H-M   'P 1'
#
loop_
_entity.id
_entity.type
_entity.pdbx_description
1 polymer ?
#
loop_
_entity_poly.entity_id
_entity_poly.type
_entity_poly.pdbx_seq_one_letter_code
_entity_poly.pdbx_strand_id
1 'polypeptide(L)'
;MNCFGGNDQNDEAKFRNPKFVSLLNHLRFYLPEIHPSLEKVVLLDDDVVVQKDLTVLFSLDLHGNVNGAVETCLEGFHRFYRYLNFSDTRISAKFDPQACGWAIGMNIFDLIAWKRANVTSRYHNWQEQNADRMLWKTGTLPAGLLTFYGLVEPLDRRCMCLV
;
A
#
# COMPACT_ATOMS: atom_id res chain seq x y z
N MET A 1 9.33 11.04 -21.47
CA MET A 1 10.31 10.03 -21.04
C MET A 1 9.54 8.74 -20.81
N ASN A 2 9.79 7.71 -21.62
CA ASN A 2 9.16 6.40 -21.48
C ASN A 2 10.09 5.53 -20.63
N CYS A 3 9.60 5.06 -19.48
CA CYS A 3 10.31 4.12 -18.63
C CYS A 3 9.62 2.76 -18.74
N PHE A 4 10.17 1.86 -19.56
CA PHE A 4 9.92 0.42 -19.44
C PHE A 4 11.22 -0.31 -19.77
N GLY A 5 11.65 -1.14 -18.82
CA GLY A 5 12.73 -2.09 -18.98
C GLY A 5 12.61 -3.12 -17.86
N GLY A 6 12.14 -4.32 -18.20
CA GLY A 6 12.08 -5.45 -17.27
C GLY A 6 13.31 -6.35 -17.41
N ASN A 7 13.68 -7.03 -16.32
CA ASN A 7 14.01 -8.46 -16.33
C ASN A 7 14.03 -9.01 -14.89
N ASP A 8 13.11 -9.93 -14.59
CA ASP A 8 13.06 -10.73 -13.37
C ASP A 8 14.01 -11.91 -13.49
N GLN A 9 15.13 -11.94 -12.74
CA GLN A 9 15.73 -13.20 -12.28
C GLN A 9 16.48 -13.02 -10.95
N ASN A 10 16.10 -13.89 -10.00
CA ASN A 10 16.88 -14.51 -8.90
C ASN A 10 16.34 -14.26 -7.48
N ASP A 11 15.17 -14.83 -7.20
CA ASP A 11 14.38 -14.66 -5.96
C ASP A 11 14.60 -15.75 -4.89
N GLU A 12 15.67 -16.55 -4.89
CA GLU A 12 15.83 -17.58 -3.83
C GLU A 12 16.85 -17.21 -2.75
N ALA A 13 17.81 -16.33 -3.04
CA ALA A 13 18.91 -16.01 -2.11
C ALA A 13 18.65 -14.84 -1.14
N LYS A 14 17.60 -14.02 -1.35
CA LYS A 14 17.25 -12.88 -0.46
C LYS A 14 16.48 -13.29 0.81
N PHE A 15 16.11 -14.56 0.95
CA PHE A 15 15.09 -15.03 1.90
C PHE A 15 15.61 -15.41 3.30
N ARG A 16 16.84 -15.05 3.69
CA ARG A 16 17.47 -15.54 4.94
C ARG A 16 18.02 -14.48 5.91
N ASN A 17 17.62 -13.21 5.82
CA ASN A 17 17.92 -12.26 6.91
C ASN A 17 16.65 -11.81 7.67
N PRO A 18 16.31 -12.45 8.80
CA PRO A 18 15.15 -12.07 9.62
C PRO A 18 15.25 -10.66 10.23
N LYS A 19 16.43 -10.03 10.25
CA LYS A 19 16.60 -8.66 10.78
C LYS A 19 16.14 -7.54 9.81
N PHE A 20 15.91 -7.86 8.53
CA PHE A 20 15.55 -6.85 7.50
C PHE A 20 14.22 -7.11 6.78
N VAL A 21 13.51 -8.19 7.11
CA VAL A 21 12.07 -8.36 6.77
C VAL A 21 11.17 -7.51 7.70
N SER A 22 11.81 -6.61 8.46
CA SER A 22 11.42 -5.29 8.95
C SER A 22 9.98 -5.12 9.47
N LEU A 23 9.80 -5.45 10.75
CA LEU A 23 8.71 -4.92 11.57
C LEU A 23 8.55 -3.40 11.43
N LEU A 24 9.62 -2.66 11.13
CA LEU A 24 9.58 -1.21 10.90
C LEU A 24 8.73 -0.86 9.67
N ASN A 25 8.73 -1.68 8.62
CA ASN A 25 7.86 -1.44 7.46
C ASN A 25 6.38 -1.53 7.82
N HIS A 26 6.03 -2.26 8.89
CA HIS A 26 4.66 -2.35 9.38
C HIS A 26 4.26 -1.16 10.28
N LEU A 27 5.20 -0.32 10.74
CA LEU A 27 4.89 0.88 11.53
C LEU A 27 4.04 1.89 10.74
N ARG A 28 4.07 1.85 9.40
CA ARG A 28 3.22 2.70 8.55
C ARG A 28 1.72 2.51 8.81
N PHE A 29 1.31 1.36 9.37
CA PHE A 29 -0.08 1.10 9.74
C PHE A 29 -0.47 1.67 11.11
N TYR A 30 0.48 2.32 11.81
CA TYR A 30 0.29 2.92 13.14
C TYR A 30 0.54 4.43 13.12
N LEU A 31 0.48 5.07 11.94
CA LEU A 31 0.72 6.51 11.81
C LEU A 31 -0.15 7.36 12.75
N PRO A 32 -1.46 7.09 12.91
CA PRO A 32 -2.28 7.85 13.87
C PRO A 32 -1.89 7.65 15.34
N GLU A 33 -1.32 6.49 15.70
CA GLU A 33 -0.86 6.18 17.05
C GLU A 33 0.51 6.81 17.33
N ILE A 34 1.40 6.82 16.34
CA ILE A 34 2.75 7.40 16.43
C ILE A 34 2.67 8.94 16.41
N HIS A 35 1.78 9.50 15.58
CA HIS A 35 1.61 10.94 15.40
C HIS A 35 0.16 11.38 15.65
N PRO A 36 -0.33 11.31 16.90
CA PRO A 36 -1.75 11.48 17.22
C PRO A 36 -2.30 12.89 16.97
N SER A 37 -1.43 13.91 16.97
CA SER A 37 -1.79 15.32 16.74
C SER A 37 -1.85 15.71 15.27
N LEU A 38 -1.37 14.87 14.35
CA LEU A 38 -1.41 15.17 12.92
C LEU A 38 -2.76 14.78 12.33
N GLU A 39 -3.26 15.61 11.41
CA GLU A 39 -4.50 15.36 10.68
C GLU A 39 -4.25 14.73 9.31
N LYS A 40 -3.10 15.04 8.69
CA LYS A 40 -2.71 14.54 7.37
C LYS A 40 -1.19 14.37 7.31
N VAL A 41 -0.73 13.35 6.59
CA VAL A 41 0.70 13.05 6.39
C VAL A 41 0.95 12.71 4.92
N VAL A 42 2.05 13.21 4.36
CA VAL A 42 2.64 12.66 3.13
C VAL A 42 3.76 11.72 3.57
N LEU A 43 3.60 10.43 3.28
CA LEU A 43 4.59 9.39 3.57
C LEU A 43 5.41 9.12 2.31
N LEU A 44 6.72 9.24 2.42
CA LEU A 44 7.69 8.94 1.37
C LEU A 44 8.67 7.89 1.89
N ASP A 45 8.97 6.86 1.09
CA ASP A 45 10.03 5.91 1.38
C ASP A 45 11.42 6.59 1.26
N ASP A 46 12.43 5.99 1.86
CA ASP A 46 13.79 6.55 2.00
C ASP A 46 14.58 6.61 0.69
N ASP A 47 14.10 5.93 -0.35
CA ASP A 47 14.65 5.92 -1.70
C ASP A 47 13.92 6.88 -2.67
N VAL A 48 13.01 7.72 -2.17
CA VAL A 48 12.27 8.67 -2.99
C VAL A 48 13.08 9.95 -3.25
N VAL A 49 13.19 10.32 -4.53
CA VAL A 49 13.72 11.64 -4.95
C VAL A 49 12.57 12.57 -5.31
N VAL A 50 12.44 13.67 -4.58
CA VAL A 50 11.40 14.69 -4.81
C VAL A 50 11.90 15.72 -5.82
N GLN A 51 11.23 15.80 -6.97
CA GLN A 51 11.58 16.74 -8.06
C GLN A 51 10.67 17.97 -8.15
N LYS A 52 9.54 17.98 -7.43
CA LYS A 52 8.53 19.04 -7.46
C LYS A 52 8.05 19.37 -6.05
N ASP A 53 7.44 20.54 -5.90
CA ASP A 53 6.83 20.99 -4.66
C ASP A 53 5.71 20.03 -4.19
N LEU A 54 5.79 19.61 -2.93
CA LEU A 54 4.86 18.65 -2.33
C LEU A 54 3.56 19.30 -1.82
N THR A 55 3.47 20.62 -1.76
CA THR A 55 2.26 21.34 -1.29
C THR A 55 1.05 20.94 -2.12
N VAL A 56 1.23 20.83 -3.44
CA VAL A 56 0.17 20.41 -4.35
C VAL A 56 -0.36 19.02 -3.98
N LEU A 57 0.54 18.10 -3.63
CA LEU A 57 0.20 16.74 -3.21
C LEU A 57 -0.51 16.75 -1.85
N PHE A 58 0.02 17.49 -0.87
CA PHE A 58 -0.54 17.58 0.48
C PHE A 58 -1.95 18.22 0.50
N SER A 59 -2.19 19.20 -0.37
CA SER A 59 -3.45 19.91 -0.49
C SER A 59 -4.52 19.19 -1.30
N LEU A 60 -4.24 17.99 -1.84
CA LEU A 60 -5.26 17.21 -2.54
C LEU A 60 -6.44 16.86 -1.61
N ASP A 61 -7.63 16.96 -2.18
CA ASP A 61 -8.84 16.39 -1.60
C ASP A 61 -8.83 14.87 -1.88
N LEU A 62 -9.01 14.08 -0.83
CA LEU A 62 -9.12 12.63 -0.93
C LEU A 62 -10.57 12.17 -1.05
N HIS A 63 -11.53 13.09 -1.19
CA HIS A 63 -12.96 12.81 -1.36
C HIS A 63 -13.52 11.88 -0.28
N GLY A 64 -13.03 12.03 0.95
CA GLY A 64 -13.40 11.21 2.11
C GLY A 64 -12.68 9.86 2.23
N ASN A 65 -11.81 9.51 1.27
CA ASN A 65 -10.90 8.37 1.35
C ASN A 65 -9.77 8.62 2.35
N VAL A 66 -9.10 7.52 2.75
CA VAL A 66 -8.03 7.55 3.76
C VAL A 66 -6.66 7.72 3.11
N ASN A 67 -6.43 7.06 1.96
CA ASN A 67 -5.13 6.96 1.32
C ASN A 67 -5.19 7.52 -0.10
N GLY A 68 -4.44 8.57 -0.40
CA GLY A 68 -4.10 8.96 -1.77
C GLY A 68 -2.91 8.15 -2.25
N ALA A 69 -3.09 7.34 -3.30
CA ALA A 69 -2.03 6.51 -3.86
C ALA A 69 -2.04 6.48 -5.40
N VAL A 70 -0.87 6.31 -6.01
CA VAL A 70 -0.77 6.10 -7.46
C VAL A 70 -1.06 4.63 -7.78
N GLU A 71 -2.08 4.42 -8.62
CA GLU A 71 -2.42 3.10 -9.15
C GLU A 71 -1.37 2.58 -10.13
N THR A 72 -0.93 1.33 -9.93
CA THR A 72 0.14 0.69 -10.70
C THR A 72 -0.35 -0.41 -11.64
N CYS A 73 -1.66 -0.69 -11.67
CA CYS A 73 -2.17 -1.67 -12.62
C CYS A 73 -2.16 -1.14 -14.06
N LEU A 74 -1.23 -1.65 -14.86
CA LEU A 74 -1.10 -1.43 -16.29
C LEU A 74 -1.20 -2.80 -16.97
N GLU A 75 -2.00 -2.93 -18.03
CA GLU A 75 -2.05 -4.12 -18.90
C GLU A 75 -2.13 -5.49 -18.16
N GLY A 76 -2.75 -5.52 -16.97
CA GLY A 76 -2.92 -6.74 -16.16
C GLY A 76 -1.81 -7.02 -15.13
N PHE A 77 -0.77 -6.19 -15.09
CA PHE A 77 0.22 -6.15 -14.00
C PHE A 77 -0.39 -5.54 -12.73
N HIS A 78 0.18 -5.89 -11.58
CA HIS A 78 -0.16 -5.31 -10.26
C HIS A 78 -1.66 -5.30 -9.91
N ARG A 79 -2.47 -6.25 -10.42
CA ARG A 79 -3.85 -6.46 -9.94
C ARG A 79 -3.88 -7.33 -8.69
N PHE A 80 -4.97 -7.26 -7.93
CA PHE A 80 -5.11 -7.97 -6.65
C PHE A 80 -4.85 -9.48 -6.76
N TYR A 81 -5.30 -10.14 -7.84
CA TYR A 81 -5.08 -11.58 -8.05
C TYR A 81 -3.60 -12.01 -8.10
N ARG A 82 -2.67 -11.08 -8.32
CA ARG A 82 -1.22 -11.35 -8.29
C ARG A 82 -0.65 -11.38 -6.88
N TYR A 83 -1.32 -10.74 -5.93
CA TYR A 83 -0.83 -10.54 -4.56
C TYR A 83 -1.53 -11.42 -3.53
N LEU A 84 -2.79 -11.77 -3.80
CA LEU A 84 -3.69 -12.41 -2.84
C LEU A 84 -4.17 -13.76 -3.37
N ASN A 85 -4.38 -14.70 -2.45
CA ASN A 85 -4.93 -16.00 -2.76
C ASN A 85 -6.46 -15.96 -2.91
N PHE A 86 -6.96 -15.80 -4.13
CA PHE A 86 -8.39 -15.77 -4.43
C PHE A 86 -9.08 -17.15 -4.40
N SER A 87 -8.33 -18.25 -4.27
CA SER A 87 -8.94 -19.56 -3.99
C SER A 87 -9.44 -19.67 -2.55
N ASP A 88 -8.97 -18.80 -1.64
CA ASP A 88 -9.46 -18.73 -0.27
C ASP A 88 -10.74 -17.85 -0.20
N THR A 89 -11.78 -18.37 0.45
CA THR A 89 -13.08 -17.68 0.57
C THR A 89 -13.00 -16.42 1.42
N ARG A 90 -12.04 -16.31 2.35
CA ARG A 90 -11.81 -15.09 3.15
C ARG A 90 -11.45 -13.89 2.27
N ILE A 91 -10.82 -14.14 1.12
CA ILE A 91 -10.44 -13.14 0.12
C ILE A 91 -11.53 -12.98 -0.93
N SER A 92 -11.90 -14.06 -1.63
CA SER A 92 -12.83 -13.98 -2.77
C SER A 92 -14.23 -13.50 -2.41
N ALA A 93 -14.66 -13.67 -1.15
CA ALA A 93 -15.95 -13.14 -0.69
C ALA A 93 -15.96 -11.61 -0.44
N LYS A 94 -14.79 -10.96 -0.34
CA LYS A 94 -14.67 -9.55 0.09
C LYS A 94 -14.00 -8.64 -0.93
N PHE A 95 -13.19 -9.19 -1.83
CA PHE A 95 -12.37 -8.41 -2.75
C PHE A 95 -12.63 -8.79 -4.21
N ASP A 96 -12.48 -7.84 -5.11
CA ASP A 96 -12.49 -8.09 -6.55
C ASP A 96 -11.07 -8.51 -7.00
N PRO A 97 -10.88 -9.69 -7.63
CA PRO A 97 -9.59 -10.09 -8.19
C PRO A 97 -9.04 -9.11 -9.23
N GLN A 98 -9.92 -8.38 -9.91
CA GLN A 98 -9.55 -7.38 -10.90
C GLN A 98 -9.28 -5.99 -10.31
N ALA A 99 -9.43 -5.79 -8.99
CA ALA A 99 -9.10 -4.51 -8.38
C ALA A 99 -7.65 -4.08 -8.68
N CYS A 100 -7.47 -2.78 -8.91
CA CYS A 100 -6.18 -2.20 -9.23
C CYS A 100 -5.30 -2.14 -7.98
N GLY A 101 -4.08 -2.67 -8.06
CA GLY A 101 -3.06 -2.40 -7.06
C GLY A 101 -2.51 -0.99 -7.22
N TRP A 102 -1.92 -0.50 -6.14
CA TRP A 102 -1.31 0.82 -6.04
C TRP A 102 0.07 0.71 -5.40
N ALA A 103 0.90 1.73 -5.61
CA ALA A 103 2.24 1.76 -5.06
C ALA A 103 2.24 2.19 -3.60
N ILE A 104 2.92 1.40 -2.79
CA ILE A 104 3.31 1.82 -1.44
C ILE A 104 4.67 2.53 -1.54
N GLY A 105 4.83 3.64 -0.82
CA GLY A 105 6.10 4.38 -0.77
C GLY A 105 6.03 5.85 -1.21
N MET A 106 4.92 6.25 -1.83
CA MET A 106 4.50 7.64 -1.88
C MET A 106 2.99 7.67 -1.66
N ASN A 107 2.55 8.14 -0.49
CA ASN A 107 1.15 8.10 -0.11
C ASN A 107 0.76 9.37 0.65
N ILE A 108 -0.48 9.82 0.49
CA ILE A 108 -1.08 10.84 1.36
C ILE A 108 -2.07 10.14 2.26
N PHE A 109 -1.94 10.30 3.58
CA PHE A 109 -2.88 9.74 4.53
C PHE A 109 -3.65 10.84 5.24
N ASP A 110 -4.97 10.79 5.17
CA ASP A 110 -5.85 11.53 6.07
C ASP A 110 -6.02 10.73 7.36
N LEU A 111 -5.39 11.21 8.44
CA LEU A 111 -5.36 10.54 9.73
C LEU A 111 -6.67 10.70 10.51
N ILE A 112 -7.49 11.71 10.19
CA ILE A 112 -8.84 11.84 10.75
C ILE A 112 -9.73 10.77 10.15
N ALA A 113 -9.74 10.64 8.82
CA ALA A 113 -10.48 9.61 8.11
C ALA A 113 -9.99 8.20 8.49
N TRP A 114 -8.68 8.02 8.68
CA TRP A 114 -8.08 6.78 9.15
C TRP A 114 -8.66 6.33 10.49
N LYS A 115 -8.66 7.23 11.49
CA LYS A 115 -9.21 6.96 12.83
C LYS A 115 -10.70 6.65 12.75
N ARG A 116 -11.47 7.44 11.98
CA ARG A 116 -12.91 7.23 11.79
C ARG A 116 -13.24 5.87 11.16
N ALA A 117 -12.42 5.42 10.20
CA ALA A 117 -12.60 4.14 9.52
C ALA A 117 -11.95 2.94 10.24
N ASN A 118 -11.34 3.16 11.43
CA ASN A 118 -10.64 2.13 12.22
C ASN A 118 -9.64 1.32 11.39
N VAL A 119 -8.86 2.00 10.55
CA VAL A 119 -7.97 1.33 9.58
C VAL A 119 -6.87 0.51 10.27
N THR A 120 -6.30 0.98 11.38
CA THR A 120 -5.31 0.21 12.16
C THR A 120 -5.90 -1.12 12.64
N SER A 121 -7.15 -1.12 13.13
CA SER A 121 -7.84 -2.35 13.55
C SER A 121 -8.13 -3.30 12.38
N ARG A 122 -8.48 -2.77 11.20
CA ARG A 122 -8.61 -3.58 9.97
C ARG A 122 -7.29 -4.25 9.60
N TYR A 123 -6.19 -3.52 9.67
CA TYR A 123 -4.86 -4.05 9.44
C TYR A 123 -4.54 -5.22 10.40
N HIS A 124 -4.78 -5.05 11.70
CA HIS A 124 -4.61 -6.12 12.69
C HIS A 124 -5.43 -7.36 12.36
N ASN A 125 -6.71 -7.19 12.03
CA ASN A 125 -7.59 -8.30 11.68
C ASN A 125 -7.09 -9.09 10.46
N TRP A 126 -6.52 -8.42 9.46
CA TRP A 126 -5.93 -9.09 8.31
C TRP A 126 -4.62 -9.81 8.65
N GLN A 127 -3.77 -9.20 9.49
CA GLN A 127 -2.54 -9.84 9.97
C GLN A 127 -2.85 -11.14 10.74
N GLU A 128 -3.87 -11.12 11.60
CA GLU A 128 -4.33 -12.30 12.34
C GLU A 128 -4.88 -13.38 11.41
N GLN A 129 -5.73 -13.00 10.45
CA GLN A 129 -6.28 -13.94 9.47
C GLN A 129 -5.22 -14.59 8.57
N ASN A 130 -4.09 -13.91 8.35
CA ASN A 130 -2.96 -14.42 7.57
C ASN A 130 -1.79 -14.91 8.45
N ALA A 131 -2.04 -15.28 9.72
CA ALA A 131 -1.02 -15.84 10.59
C ALA A 131 -0.38 -17.12 10.02
N ASP A 132 -1.16 -17.89 9.26
CA ASP A 132 -0.76 -19.09 8.52
C ASP A 132 -0.05 -18.80 7.17
N ARG A 133 -0.02 -17.53 6.74
CA ARG A 133 0.51 -17.04 5.46
C ARG A 133 -0.17 -17.64 4.22
N MET A 134 -1.42 -18.10 4.34
CA MET A 134 -2.17 -18.68 3.23
C MET A 134 -2.90 -17.66 2.35
N LEU A 135 -3.16 -16.45 2.87
CA LEU A 135 -3.84 -15.38 2.14
C LEU A 135 -2.87 -14.58 1.25
N TRP A 136 -1.66 -14.31 1.76
CA TRP A 136 -0.52 -13.81 0.98
C TRP A 136 0.80 -14.23 1.62
N LYS A 137 1.88 -14.29 0.82
CA LYS A 137 3.16 -14.89 1.25
C LYS A 137 4.03 -13.96 2.10
N THR A 138 4.27 -12.72 1.65
CA THR A 138 5.21 -11.77 2.27
C THR A 138 4.93 -10.33 1.85
N GLY A 139 5.57 -9.38 2.54
CA GLY A 139 5.53 -7.95 2.23
C GLY A 139 4.35 -7.22 2.86
N THR A 140 4.45 -5.89 2.88
CA THR A 140 3.43 -4.97 3.43
C THR A 140 2.40 -4.57 2.40
N LEU A 141 2.73 -4.61 1.09
CA LEU A 141 1.81 -4.20 0.03
C LEU A 141 0.51 -5.04 0.06
N PRO A 142 0.51 -6.38 0.09
CA PRO A 142 -0.75 -7.14 0.15
C PRO A 142 -1.59 -6.79 1.39
N ALA A 143 -0.95 -6.61 2.55
CA ALA A 143 -1.64 -6.17 3.76
C ALA A 143 -2.27 -4.77 3.59
N GLY A 144 -1.56 -3.85 2.93
CA GLY A 144 -2.07 -2.53 2.55
C GLY A 144 -3.27 -2.61 1.62
N LEU A 145 -3.19 -3.40 0.55
CA LEU A 145 -4.28 -3.58 -0.41
C LEU A 145 -5.58 -4.02 0.28
N LEU A 146 -5.49 -4.97 1.21
CA LEU A 146 -6.65 -5.46 1.99
C LEU A 146 -7.16 -4.42 2.99
N THR A 147 -6.23 -3.75 3.69
CA THR A 147 -6.54 -2.78 4.75
C THR A 147 -7.27 -1.55 4.22
N PHE A 148 -6.82 -1.03 3.07
CA PHE A 148 -7.34 0.19 2.45
C PHE A 148 -8.37 -0.08 1.35
N TYR A 149 -8.83 -1.31 1.15
CA TYR A 149 -9.79 -1.60 0.09
C TYR A 149 -11.07 -0.76 0.25
N GLY A 150 -11.43 -0.04 -0.81
CA GLY A 150 -12.54 0.92 -0.83
C GLY A 150 -12.28 2.23 -0.08
N LEU A 151 -11.02 2.52 0.30
CA LEU A 151 -10.61 3.72 1.04
C LEU A 151 -9.43 4.45 0.36
N VAL A 152 -9.22 4.22 -0.93
CA VAL A 152 -8.12 4.78 -1.72
C VAL A 152 -8.64 5.80 -2.72
N GLU A 153 -8.03 6.98 -2.71
CA GLU A 153 -8.16 7.96 -3.77
C GLU A 153 -7.05 7.73 -4.82
N PRO A 154 -7.40 7.39 -6.07
CA PRO A 154 -6.40 7.19 -7.12
C PRO A 154 -5.80 8.54 -7.53
N LEU A 155 -4.47 8.63 -7.45
CA LEU A 155 -3.72 9.83 -7.84
C LEU A 155 -3.30 9.76 -9.31
N ASP A 156 -3.06 10.95 -9.89
CA ASP A 156 -2.48 11.05 -11.23
C ASP A 156 -1.14 10.31 -11.30
N ARG A 157 -0.96 9.47 -12.31
CA ARG A 157 0.27 8.68 -12.50
C ARG A 157 1.53 9.53 -12.63
N ARG A 158 1.40 10.80 -13.03
CA ARG A 158 2.52 11.75 -13.10
C ARG A 158 3.06 12.14 -11.73
N CYS A 159 2.37 11.80 -10.63
CA CYS A 159 2.86 12.02 -9.26
C CYS A 159 4.02 11.08 -8.90
N MET A 160 4.15 9.92 -9.55
CA MET A 160 5.19 8.95 -9.24
C MET A 160 5.79 8.37 -10.52
N CYS A 161 7.11 8.42 -10.62
CA CYS A 161 7.87 7.73 -11.67
C CYS A 161 8.73 6.65 -11.01
N LEU A 162 8.59 5.41 -11.46
CA LEU A 162 9.55 4.35 -11.12
C LEU A 162 10.75 4.50 -12.06
N VAL A 163 11.95 4.61 -11.48
CA VAL A 163 13.22 4.75 -12.20
C VAL A 163 13.89 3.40 -12.35
#